data_AF-A0A8T5J3A5-F1
#
_entry.id   AF-A0A8T5J3A5-F1
#
_cell.length_a   1.000
_cell.length_b   1.000
_cell.length_c   1.000
_cell.angle_alpha   90.00
_cell.angle_beta   90.00
_cell.angle_gamma   90.00
#
_symmetry.space_group_name_H-M   'P 1'
#
loop_
_entity.id
_entity.type
_entity.pdbx_description
1 polymer ?
#
loop_
_entity_poly.entity_id
_entity_poly.type
_entity_poly.pdbx_seq_one_letter_code
_entity_poly.pdbx_strand_id
1 'polypeptide(L)'
;MKRCIYCSDAVEEGSVVDMCKPCMYQVWGEKMAKAIVENMEKERAAGNLDLGRVGEGAIEEPLEVSEVFEEVIVEVPQAETNFDTGNTLQDNELIIPEEIHEEDSVEFLPPSDAERFIS
;
A
#
# COMPACT_ATOMS: atom_id res chain seq x y z
N MET A 1 14.24 -15.09 11.47
CA MET A 1 14.42 -14.58 10.10
C MET A 1 13.07 -14.38 9.47
N LYS A 2 12.85 -13.24 8.82
CA LYS A 2 11.61 -12.97 8.07
C LYS A 2 11.69 -13.64 6.70
N ARG A 3 10.53 -13.93 6.10
CA ARG A 3 10.43 -14.48 4.74
C ARG A 3 9.62 -13.54 3.86
N CYS A 4 10.01 -13.41 2.60
CA CYS A 4 9.27 -12.65 1.60
C CYS A 4 7.91 -13.30 1.35
N ILE A 5 6.82 -12.53 1.42
CA ILE A 5 5.47 -13.05 1.19
C ILE A 5 5.23 -13.58 -0.23
N TYR A 6 6.05 -13.20 -1.22
CA TYR A 6 5.86 -13.61 -2.62
C TYR A 6 6.74 -14.78 -3.02
N CYS A 7 8.05 -14.70 -2.77
CA CYS A 7 9.00 -15.72 -3.20
C CYS A 7 9.53 -16.60 -2.07
N SER A 8 9.10 -16.36 -0.81
CA SER A 8 9.58 -17.05 0.39
C SER A 8 11.08 -16.94 0.68
N ASP A 9 11.80 -16.09 -0.06
CA ASP A 9 13.23 -15.83 0.15
C ASP A 9 13.49 -15.14 1.50
N ALA A 10 14.73 -15.22 1.97
CA ALA A 10 15.14 -14.64 3.24
C ALA A 10 15.07 -13.11 3.20
N VAL A 11 14.40 -12.52 4.19
CA VAL A 11 14.35 -11.07 4.40
C VAL A 11 15.02 -10.74 5.72
N GLU A 12 15.76 -9.64 5.73
CA GLU A 12 16.46 -9.15 6.91
C GLU A 12 15.48 -8.91 8.07
N GLU A 13 15.83 -9.37 9.28
CA GLU A 13 14.93 -9.25 10.45
C GLU A 13 14.66 -7.78 10.82
N GLY A 14 15.62 -6.90 10.54
CA GLY A 14 15.49 -5.46 10.70
C GLY A 14 14.62 -4.79 9.65
N SER A 15 14.17 -5.47 8.60
CA SER A 15 13.32 -4.84 7.58
C SER A 15 11.96 -4.43 8.15
N VAL A 16 11.49 -3.21 7.82
CA VAL A 16 10.12 -2.74 8.07
C VAL A 16 9.05 -3.48 7.26
N VAL A 17 9.46 -4.19 6.20
CA VAL A 17 8.56 -4.88 5.27
C VAL A 17 8.93 -6.35 5.13
N ASP A 18 7.92 -7.21 4.98
CA ASP A 18 8.06 -8.66 4.80
C ASP A 18 8.19 -9.04 3.31
N MET A 19 9.02 -8.31 2.58
CA MET A 19 9.19 -8.47 1.13
C MET A 19 10.64 -8.24 0.72
N CYS A 20 11.15 -9.07 -0.20
CA CYS A 20 12.49 -8.89 -0.75
C CYS A 20 12.51 -7.75 -1.78
N LYS A 21 13.69 -7.11 -1.97
CA LYS A 21 13.86 -5.99 -2.92
C LYS A 21 13.39 -6.32 -4.34
N PRO A 22 13.69 -7.50 -4.94
CA PRO A 22 13.22 -7.84 -6.27
C PRO A 22 11.68 -7.81 -6.40
N CYS A 23 10.97 -8.42 -5.45
CA CYS A 23 9.51 -8.44 -5.46
C CYS A 23 8.92 -7.03 -5.26
N MET A 24 9.50 -6.22 -4.37
CA MET A 24 9.07 -4.83 -4.19
C MET A 24 9.18 -4.02 -5.47
N TYR A 25 10.28 -4.20 -6.22
CA TYR A 25 10.50 -3.49 -7.48
C TYR A 25 9.57 -3.98 -8.58
N GLN A 26 9.19 -5.26 -8.58
CA GLN A 26 8.20 -5.78 -9.53
C GLN A 26 6.78 -5.24 -9.26
N VAL A 27 6.38 -5.12 -7.99
CA VAL A 27 5.02 -4.68 -7.62
C VAL A 27 4.88 -3.15 -7.71
N TRP A 28 5.86 -2.39 -7.24
CA TRP A 28 5.76 -0.93 -7.12
C TRP A 28 6.75 -0.15 -7.99
N GLY A 29 7.78 -0.79 -8.53
CA GLY A 29 8.91 -0.10 -9.16
C GLY A 29 9.91 0.45 -8.14
N GLU A 30 11.14 0.72 -8.61
CA GLU A 30 12.26 1.12 -7.74
C GLU A 30 11.99 2.40 -6.93
N LYS A 31 11.44 3.44 -7.58
CA LYS A 31 11.17 4.73 -6.94
C LYS A 31 10.15 4.63 -5.82
N MET A 32 9.06 3.90 -6.07
CA MET A 32 7.98 3.77 -5.10
C MET A 32 8.37 2.84 -3.97
N ALA A 33 9.01 1.71 -4.27
CA ALA A 33 9.53 0.80 -3.25
C ALA A 33 10.48 1.52 -2.28
N LYS A 34 11.37 2.38 -2.81
CA LYS A 34 12.26 3.20 -1.99
C LYS A 34 11.47 4.20 -1.11
N ALA A 35 10.51 4.92 -1.69
CA ALA A 35 9.69 5.87 -0.94
C ALA A 35 8.88 5.19 0.19
N ILE A 36 8.33 4.00 -0.07
CA ILE A 36 7.59 3.22 0.92
C ILE A 36 8.49 2.81 2.08
N VAL A 37 9.67 2.24 1.79
CA VAL A 37 10.62 1.81 2.82
C VAL A 37 11.13 2.99 3.63
N GLU A 38 11.50 4.09 2.96
CA GLU A 38 11.95 5.31 3.64
C GLU A 38 10.86 5.89 4.55
N ASN A 39 9.60 5.88 4.12
CA ASN A 39 8.51 6.36 4.95
C ASN A 39 8.28 5.44 6.15
N MET A 40 8.25 4.12 5.94
CA MET A 40 8.07 3.14 7.01
C MET A 40 9.22 3.18 8.03
N GLU A 41 10.47 3.38 7.60
CA GLU A 41 11.60 3.54 8.54
C GLU A 41 11.52 4.85 9.34
N LYS A 42 10.99 5.94 8.75
CA LYS A 42 10.72 7.18 9.49
C LYS A 42 9.65 6.95 10.56
N GLU A 43 8.57 6.27 10.21
CA GLU A 43 7.50 5.92 11.17
C GLU A 43 8.00 4.96 12.26
N ARG A 44 8.92 4.04 11.93
CA ARG A 44 9.62 3.22 12.91
C ARG A 44 10.41 4.08 13.90
N ALA A 45 11.22 5.00 13.39
CA ALA A 45 12.02 5.89 14.22
C ALA A 45 11.16 6.81 15.10
N ALA A 46 9.96 7.18 14.62
CA ALA A 46 8.97 7.93 15.37
C ALA A 46 8.20 7.09 16.41
N GLY A 47 8.35 5.75 16.40
CA GLY A 47 7.57 4.85 17.28
C GLY A 47 6.10 4.69 16.86
N ASN A 48 5.75 5.12 15.65
CA ASN A 48 4.36 5.14 15.17
C ASN A 48 3.90 3.78 14.61
N LEU A 49 4.83 2.91 14.22
CA LEU A 49 4.50 1.58 13.67
C LEU A 49 3.74 0.67 14.65
N ASP A 50 3.91 0.88 15.96
CA ASP A 50 3.32 0.02 17.00
C ASP A 50 1.97 0.53 17.52
N LEU A 51 1.48 1.69 17.07
CA LEU A 51 0.22 2.29 17.57
C LEU A 51 -1.02 1.43 17.31
N GLY A 52 -0.96 0.51 16.36
CA GLY A 52 -2.05 -0.38 15.99
C GLY A 52 -2.00 -1.78 16.62
N ARG A 53 -1.10 -2.06 17.57
CA ARG A 53 -0.96 -3.39 18.15
C ARG A 53 -2.16 -3.72 19.06
N VAL A 54 -3.24 -4.25 18.48
CA VAL A 54 -4.41 -4.73 19.21
C VAL A 54 -4.15 -6.15 19.70
N GLY A 55 -3.44 -6.30 20.83
CA GLY A 55 -3.19 -7.62 21.43
C GLY A 55 -2.25 -7.65 22.63
N GLU A 56 -2.88 -7.74 23.81
CA GLU A 56 -2.42 -8.22 25.14
C GLU A 56 -1.27 -7.47 25.85
N GLY A 57 -1.64 -6.32 26.44
CA GLY A 57 -1.38 -6.04 27.86
C GLY A 57 0.02 -5.62 28.28
N ALA A 58 0.28 -4.31 28.29
CA ALA A 58 0.89 -3.62 29.42
C ALA A 58 0.39 -2.17 29.40
N ILE A 59 -0.27 -1.78 30.49
CA ILE A 59 -0.63 -0.39 30.78
C ILE A 59 0.71 0.28 31.13
N GLU A 60 1.28 1.07 30.22
CA GLU A 60 2.28 2.06 30.59
C GLU A 60 1.59 3.43 30.60
N GLU A 61 1.86 4.17 31.67
CA GLU A 61 1.11 5.33 32.13
C GLU A 61 0.86 6.37 31.02
N PRO A 62 -0.35 6.95 30.94
CA PRO A 62 -0.60 8.05 30.02
C PRO A 62 0.24 9.27 30.44
N LEU A 63 1.15 9.70 29.56
CA LEU A 63 1.75 11.03 29.63
C LEU A 63 0.62 12.06 29.47
N GLU A 64 0.42 12.90 30.49
CA GLU A 64 -0.50 14.02 30.47
C GLU A 64 -0.07 15.04 29.39
N VAL A 65 -0.64 14.94 28.20
CA VAL A 65 -0.67 16.06 27.25
C VAL A 65 -1.88 16.92 27.58
N SER A 66 -1.63 18.05 28.21
CA SER A 66 -2.61 19.12 28.43
C SER A 66 -3.03 19.69 27.07
N GLU A 67 -4.18 19.27 26.58
CA GLU A 67 -4.82 19.85 25.40
C GLU A 67 -5.41 21.22 25.77
N VAL A 68 -4.80 22.29 25.25
CA VAL A 68 -5.43 23.62 25.16
C VAL A 68 -5.91 23.77 23.72
N PHE A 69 -7.16 23.38 23.46
CA PHE A 69 -7.84 23.74 22.21
C PHE A 69 -8.46 25.12 22.39
N GLU A 70 -7.85 26.13 21.77
CA GLU A 70 -8.49 27.43 21.58
C GLU A 70 -9.38 27.30 20.33
N GLU A 71 -10.70 27.27 20.53
CA GLU A 71 -11.69 27.26 19.45
C GLU A 71 -11.61 28.57 18.66
N VAL A 72 -10.97 28.52 17.48
CA VAL A 72 -11.08 29.58 16.49
C VAL A 72 -12.31 29.29 15.62
N ILE A 73 -13.41 29.96 15.93
CA ILE A 73 -14.62 29.97 15.11
C ILE A 73 -14.35 30.89 13.91
N VAL A 74 -14.07 30.30 12.75
CA VAL A 74 -14.03 31.04 11.48
C VAL A 74 -15.44 31.00 10.88
N GLU A 75 -16.12 32.15 10.86
CA GLU A 75 -17.40 32.28 10.17
C GLU A 75 -17.20 32.11 8.66
N VAL A 76 -17.69 31.00 8.12
CA VAL A 76 -17.70 30.74 6.67
C VAL A 76 -18.91 31.44 6.05
N PRO A 77 -18.74 32.34 5.07
CA PRO A 77 -19.86 32.96 4.38
C PRO A 77 -20.64 31.91 3.57
N GLN A 78 -21.94 31.80 3.83
CA GLN A 78 -22.84 30.92 3.11
C GLN A 78 -23.06 31.46 1.70
N ALA A 79 -22.45 30.80 0.71
CA ALA A 79 -22.80 30.96 -0.68
C ALA A 79 -23.89 29.94 -1.03
N GLU A 80 -25.07 30.45 -1.37
CA GLU A 80 -26.24 29.67 -1.73
C GLU A 80 -26.03 29.02 -3.10
N THR A 81 -25.70 27.72 -3.13
CA THR A 81 -25.72 26.96 -4.38
C THR A 81 -27.09 26.33 -4.54
N ASN A 82 -27.91 26.93 -5.41
CA ASN A 82 -29.17 26.33 -5.87
C ASN A 82 -28.86 25.00 -6.59
N PHE A 83 -29.11 23.89 -5.91
CA PHE A 83 -28.97 22.55 -6.45
C PHE A 83 -30.22 22.20 -7.24
N ASP A 84 -30.17 22.46 -8.55
CA ASP A 84 -31.22 22.17 -9.51
C ASP A 84 -31.26 20.65 -9.78
N THR A 85 -32.18 19.93 -9.13
CA THR A 85 -32.46 18.51 -9.43
C THR A 85 -33.24 18.41 -10.73
N GLY A 86 -32.55 18.68 -11.84
CA GLY A 86 -33.00 18.50 -13.21
C GLY A 86 -32.63 17.12 -13.76
N ASN A 87 -33.60 16.21 -13.66
CA ASN A 87 -33.70 14.94 -14.36
C ASN A 87 -33.22 14.96 -15.83
N THR A 88 -32.28 14.09 -16.22
CA THR A 88 -32.31 13.43 -17.54
C THR A 88 -31.46 12.15 -17.53
N LEU A 89 -32.13 11.01 -17.39
CA LEU A 89 -31.65 9.72 -17.91
C LEU A 89 -31.53 9.86 -19.44
N GLN A 90 -30.30 9.82 -19.95
CA GLN A 90 -30.06 9.49 -21.35
C GLN A 90 -29.38 8.12 -21.37
N ASP A 91 -30.11 7.19 -21.97
CA ASP A 91 -29.71 5.84 -22.24
C ASP A 91 -28.45 5.86 -23.13
N ASN A 92 -27.28 5.64 -22.55
CA ASN A 92 -26.10 5.28 -23.31
C ASN A 92 -26.12 3.76 -23.48
N GLU A 93 -26.53 3.33 -24.67
CA GLU A 93 -26.36 1.96 -25.16
C GLU A 93 -24.92 1.49 -24.89
N LEU A 94 -24.82 0.47 -24.04
CA LEU A 94 -23.60 -0.25 -23.79
C LEU A 94 -23.30 -1.11 -25.03
N ILE A 95 -22.55 -0.55 -25.98
CA ILE A 95 -21.95 -1.32 -27.07
C ILE A 95 -20.86 -2.18 -26.42
N ILE A 96 -21.17 -3.46 -26.19
CA ILE A 96 -20.21 -4.48 -25.80
C ILE A 96 -19.48 -4.89 -27.09
N PRO A 97 -18.18 -4.61 -27.26
CA PRO A 97 -17.44 -5.24 -28.34
C PRO A 97 -17.32 -6.74 -28.04
N GLU A 98 -17.85 -7.53 -28.97
CA GLU A 98 -17.62 -8.96 -29.12
C GLU A 98 -16.11 -9.28 -29.21
N GLU A 99 -15.73 -10.35 -28.51
CA GLU A 99 -14.65 -11.29 -28.83
C GLU A 99 -13.25 -10.73 -29.16
N ILE A 100 -12.35 -10.88 -28.18
CA ILE A 100 -10.95 -11.17 -28.47
C ILE A 100 -10.56 -12.47 -27.74
N HIS A 101 -10.73 -13.55 -28.51
CA HIS A 101 -9.85 -14.70 -28.64
C HIS A 101 -8.88 -15.02 -27.47
N GLU A 102 -9.17 -16.15 -26.82
CA GLU A 102 -8.18 -17.18 -26.47
C GLU A 102 -7.19 -17.31 -27.65
N GLU A 103 -5.87 -17.35 -27.54
CA GLU A 103 -5.02 -18.24 -26.75
C GLU A 103 -3.60 -17.64 -26.75
N ASP A 104 -2.97 -17.42 -25.59
CA ASP A 104 -1.51 -17.39 -25.52
C ASP A 104 -1.09 -18.04 -24.21
N SER A 105 -0.95 -19.36 -24.31
CA SER A 105 -0.35 -20.24 -23.32
C SER A 105 1.14 -19.89 -23.23
N VAL A 106 1.47 -18.96 -22.36
CA VAL A 106 2.87 -18.69 -22.01
C VAL A 106 3.35 -19.88 -21.18
N GLU A 107 3.99 -20.85 -21.83
CA GLU A 107 4.71 -21.93 -21.16
C GLU A 107 5.82 -21.33 -20.29
N PHE A 108 5.55 -21.23 -19.00
CA PHE A 108 6.54 -20.88 -17.99
C PHE A 108 7.47 -22.09 -17.83
N LEU A 109 8.54 -22.14 -18.62
CA LEU A 109 9.61 -23.12 -18.44
C LEU A 109 10.29 -22.87 -17.08
N PRO A 110 10.37 -23.88 -16.19
CA PRO A 110 11.11 -23.74 -14.94
C PRO A 110 12.62 -23.61 -15.22
N PRO A 111 13.36 -22.80 -14.45
CA PRO A 111 14.82 -22.77 -14.53
C PRO A 111 15.40 -24.01 -13.84
N SER A 112 15.40 -25.14 -14.54
CA SER A 112 16.26 -26.29 -14.23
C SER A 112 17.43 -26.29 -15.22
N ASP A 113 18.65 -26.29 -14.68
CA ASP A 113 19.95 -26.45 -15.37
C ASP A 113 20.74 -25.18 -15.74
N ALA A 114 21.01 -24.33 -14.75
CA ALA A 114 22.16 -23.42 -14.77
C ALA A 114 23.40 -23.98 -14.05
N GLU A 115 23.51 -25.31 -13.90
CA GLU A 115 24.74 -25.98 -13.47
C GLU A 115 25.45 -26.65 -14.65
N ARG A 116 26.08 -25.84 -15.50
CA ARG A 116 27.18 -26.32 -16.35
C ARG A 116 27.97 -25.14 -16.89
N PHE A 117 29.30 -25.26 -16.83
CA PHE A 117 30.33 -24.27 -17.15
C PHE A 117 30.67 -23.32 -16.00
N ILE A 118 31.54 -23.75 -15.08
CA ILE A 118 32.97 -23.39 -15.14
C ILE A 118 33.77 -24.59 -14.62
N SER A 119 34.58 -25.17 -15.50
CA SER A 119 35.66 -26.09 -15.17
C SER A 119 36.97 -25.33 -15.10
#